data_AF-A0A6G0PDV0-F1
#
_entry.id   AF-A0A6G0PDV0-F1
#
_cell.length_a   1.000
_cell.length_b   1.000
_cell.length_c   1.000
_cell.angle_alpha   90.00
_cell.angle_beta   90.00
_cell.angle_gamma   90.00
#
_symmetry.space_group_name_H-M   'P 1'
#
loop_
_entity.id
_entity.type
_entity.pdbx_description
1 polymer ?
#
loop_
_entity_poly.entity_id
_entity_poly.type
_entity_poly.pdbx_seq_one_letter_code
_entity_poly.pdbx_strand_id
1 'polypeptide(L)'
;MKRLRKHYTIKKKRAVLQAIKGKTEREAAWSEGIPCWTLNDLRKDEKSIFAYEGSEKTLSRAPGRPETVPFGGELITFMKDARRDSEVLTAKMMACYVRDQYPDWLESYMVGKKDAATAYESLLRLLRRFAYRHGLVQRTPSDLKVICS
;
A
#
# COMPACT_ATOMS: atom_id res chain seq x y z
N MET A 1 -18.64 -18.74 19.66
CA MET A 1 -19.22 -17.61 18.90
C MET A 1 -18.07 -16.82 18.25
N LYS A 2 -17.96 -16.77 16.91
CA LYS A 2 -16.90 -15.99 16.25
C LYS A 2 -17.28 -14.51 16.23
N ARG A 3 -16.47 -13.64 16.86
CA ARG A 3 -16.69 -12.20 16.85
C ARG A 3 -16.33 -11.64 15.48
N LEU A 4 -17.33 -11.25 14.69
CA LEU A 4 -17.12 -10.58 13.40
C LEU A 4 -16.46 -9.22 13.63
N ARG A 5 -15.33 -8.97 12.95
CA ARG A 5 -14.66 -7.67 12.97
C ARG A 5 -15.52 -6.67 12.19
N LYS A 6 -16.05 -5.65 12.87
CA LYS A 6 -16.77 -4.57 12.22
C LYS A 6 -15.79 -3.62 11.53
N HIS A 7 -16.04 -3.31 10.27
CA HIS A 7 -15.30 -2.30 9.52
C HIS A 7 -16.13 -1.01 9.45
N TYR A 8 -15.47 0.13 9.66
CA TYR A 8 -16.10 1.44 9.61
C TYR A 8 -15.52 2.24 8.44
N THR A 9 -16.40 2.92 7.71
CA THR A 9 -16.01 3.86 6.65
C THR A 9 -15.31 5.08 7.25
N ILE A 10 -14.48 5.76 6.46
CA ILE A 10 -13.87 7.04 6.88
C ILE A 10 -14.94 8.04 7.32
N LYS A 11 -16.07 8.12 6.59
CA LYS A 11 -17.21 8.96 6.98
C LYS A 11 -17.72 8.67 8.39
N LYS A 12 -17.99 7.39 8.71
CA LYS A 12 -18.51 7.02 10.04
C LYS A 12 -17.47 7.28 11.12
N LYS A 13 -16.19 7.04 10.85
CA LYS A 13 -15.11 7.33 11.81
C LYS A 13 -15.03 8.83 12.15
N ARG A 14 -15.09 9.71 11.15
CA ARG A 14 -15.10 11.18 11.35
C ARG A 14 -16.32 11.62 12.16
N ALA A 15 -17.51 11.13 11.81
CA ALA A 15 -18.74 11.44 12.52
C ALA A 15 -18.68 11.01 14.00
N VAL A 16 -18.17 9.80 14.26
CA VAL A 16 -17.96 9.29 15.64
C VAL A 16 -16.97 10.17 16.40
N LEU A 17 -15.82 10.51 15.81
CA LEU A 17 -14.80 11.36 16.45
C LEU A 17 -15.34 12.75 16.80
N GLN A 18 -16.16 13.34 15.92
CA GLN A 18 -16.85 14.60 16.19
C GLN A 18 -17.89 14.46 17.32
N ALA A 19 -18.69 13.39 17.30
CA ALA A 19 -19.76 13.16 18.27
C ALA A 19 -19.28 12.80 19.69
N ILE A 20 -18.05 12.30 19.83
CA ILE A 20 -17.45 11.92 21.12
C ILE A 20 -16.50 12.99 21.69
N LYS A 21 -16.35 14.12 21.00
CA LYS A 21 -15.50 15.22 21.46
C LYS A 21 -16.05 15.77 22.78
N GLY A 22 -15.21 15.77 23.82
CA GLY A 22 -15.60 16.18 25.17
C GLY A 22 -16.39 15.14 25.98
N LYS A 23 -16.64 13.93 25.45
CA LYS A 23 -17.29 12.83 26.19
C LYS A 23 -16.27 11.91 26.84
N THR A 24 -16.64 11.34 27.98
CA THR A 24 -15.88 10.23 28.59
C THR A 24 -15.99 8.97 27.71
N GLU A 25 -15.04 8.03 27.86
CA GLU A 25 -15.01 6.80 27.05
C GLU A 25 -16.31 5.97 27.15
N ARG A 26 -16.87 5.88 28.36
CA ARG A 26 -18.09 5.12 28.62
C ARG A 26 -19.31 5.78 27.97
N GLU A 27 -19.46 7.09 28.13
CA GLU A 27 -20.54 7.84 27.50
C GLU A 27 -20.46 7.78 25.96
N ALA A 28 -19.26 7.86 25.42
CA ALA A 28 -19.00 7.72 23.99
C ALA A 28 -19.37 6.32 23.47
N ALA A 29 -18.98 5.26 24.19
CA ALA A 29 -19.29 3.88 23.81
C ALA A 29 -20.79 3.59 23.84
N TRP A 30 -21.49 4.11 24.84
CA TRP A 30 -22.94 3.95 24.98
C TRP A 30 -23.70 4.74 23.91
N SER A 31 -23.31 5.99 23.66
CA SER A 31 -24.00 6.84 22.67
C SER A 31 -23.82 6.37 21.22
N GLU A 32 -22.64 5.84 20.84
CA GLU A 32 -22.37 5.39 19.47
C GLU A 32 -22.56 3.87 19.26
N GLY A 33 -22.71 3.10 20.33
CA GLY A 33 -22.78 1.63 20.26
C GLY A 33 -21.47 0.98 19.77
N ILE A 34 -20.33 1.67 19.95
CA ILE A 34 -19.00 1.21 19.53
C ILE A 34 -18.20 0.82 20.79
N PRO A 35 -17.55 -0.36 20.80
CA PRO A 35 -16.75 -0.79 21.95
C PRO A 35 -15.64 0.21 22.31
N CYS A 36 -15.38 0.40 23.60
CA CYS A 36 -14.39 1.37 24.09
C CYS A 36 -13.01 1.22 23.43
N TRP A 37 -12.50 -0.02 23.25
CA TRP A 37 -11.21 -0.22 22.61
C TRP A 37 -11.18 0.33 21.18
N THR A 38 -12.30 0.19 20.45
CA THR A 38 -12.39 0.67 19.07
C THR A 38 -12.40 2.18 19.04
N LEU A 39 -13.08 2.84 19.99
CA LEU A 39 -13.03 4.30 20.12
C LEU A 39 -11.62 4.80 20.44
N ASN A 40 -10.88 4.08 21.29
CA ASN A 40 -9.49 4.46 21.61
C ASN A 40 -8.54 4.27 20.42
N ASP A 41 -8.71 3.21 19.61
CA ASP A 41 -7.97 3.08 18.35
C ASP A 41 -8.32 4.22 17.38
N LEU A 42 -9.60 4.59 17.26
CA LEU A 42 -10.00 5.73 16.43
C LEU A 42 -9.41 7.06 16.91
N ARG A 43 -9.32 7.28 18.23
CA ARG A 43 -8.68 8.47 18.81
C ARG A 43 -7.18 8.51 18.51
N LYS A 44 -6.48 7.38 18.60
CA LYS A 44 -5.07 7.28 18.22
C LYS A 44 -4.85 7.62 16.74
N ASP A 45 -5.75 7.15 15.88
CA ASP A 45 -5.69 7.35 14.43
C ASP A 45 -6.33 8.67 13.97
N GLU A 46 -6.83 9.52 14.88
CA GLU A 46 -7.65 10.70 14.57
C GLU A 46 -7.03 11.59 13.50
N LYS A 47 -5.75 11.97 13.69
CA LYS A 47 -5.02 12.81 12.74
C LYS A 47 -4.97 12.17 11.34
N SER A 48 -4.73 10.86 11.25
CA SER A 48 -4.67 10.14 9.98
C SER A 48 -6.04 10.04 9.29
N ILE A 49 -7.11 9.89 10.08
CA ILE A 49 -8.49 9.80 9.59
C ILE A 49 -8.96 11.16 9.03
N PHE A 50 -8.59 12.26 9.68
CA PHE A 50 -8.91 13.60 9.19
C PHE A 50 -8.03 14.02 8.00
N ALA A 51 -6.74 13.66 8.00
CA ALA A 51 -5.82 13.96 6.88
C ALA A 51 -6.07 13.12 5.61
N TYR A 52 -6.92 12.08 5.66
CA TYR A 52 -7.21 11.24 4.50
C TYR A 52 -8.04 11.99 3.43
N GLU A 53 -7.47 12.18 2.24
CA GLU A 53 -8.11 12.88 1.11
C GLU A 53 -8.85 11.96 0.12
N GLY A 54 -8.83 10.64 0.35
CA GLY A 54 -9.52 9.68 -0.53
C GLY A 54 -11.03 9.58 -0.28
N SER A 55 -11.66 8.60 -0.93
CA SER A 55 -13.12 8.41 -0.84
C SER A 55 -13.60 8.12 0.59
N GLU A 56 -14.60 8.86 1.06
CA GLU A 56 -15.17 8.67 2.40
C GLU A 56 -15.89 7.33 2.58
N LYS A 57 -16.29 6.69 1.48
CA LYS A 57 -16.92 5.36 1.46
C LYS A 57 -15.91 4.23 1.70
N THR A 58 -14.61 4.55 1.64
CA THR A 58 -13.55 3.58 1.89
C THR A 58 -13.66 3.06 3.31
N LEU A 59 -13.91 1.75 3.45
CA LEU A 59 -13.68 1.03 4.70
C LEU A 59 -12.20 1.19 4.99
N SER A 60 -11.84 1.81 6.12
CA SER A 60 -10.45 2.19 6.41
C SER A 60 -9.51 1.08 6.01
N ARG A 61 -8.79 1.29 4.90
CA ARG A 61 -7.77 0.36 4.45
C ARG A 61 -6.73 0.47 5.56
N ALA A 62 -6.58 -0.58 6.38
CA ALA A 62 -5.33 -0.71 7.13
C ALA A 62 -4.25 -0.43 6.08
N PRO A 63 -3.35 0.56 6.29
CA PRO A 63 -2.29 0.80 5.34
C PRO A 63 -1.66 -0.56 5.10
N GLY A 64 -1.89 -1.14 3.92
CA GLY A 64 -1.31 -2.43 3.62
C GLY A 64 0.18 -2.24 3.80
N ARG A 65 0.86 -3.22 4.43
CA ARG A 65 2.28 -3.15 4.83
C ARG A 65 3.05 -2.14 3.95
N PRO A 66 3.65 -1.10 4.56
CA PRO A 66 4.37 -0.07 3.81
C PRO A 66 5.29 -0.71 2.79
N GLU A 67 5.34 -0.12 1.59
CA GLU A 67 6.23 -0.61 0.55
C GLU A 67 7.65 -0.65 1.10
N THR A 68 8.23 -1.84 1.14
CA THR A 68 9.60 -2.10 1.63
C THR A 68 10.66 -1.53 0.67
N VAL A 69 10.26 -0.66 -0.26
CA VAL A 69 11.09 -0.08 -1.31
C VAL A 69 11.50 1.31 -0.84
N PRO A 70 12.70 1.48 -0.24
CA PRO A 70 13.11 2.76 0.35
C PRO A 70 13.29 3.87 -0.70
N PHE A 71 13.45 3.49 -1.97
CA PHE A 71 13.64 4.38 -3.12
C PHE A 71 12.37 4.53 -3.98
N GLY A 72 11.18 4.46 -3.36
CA GLY A 72 9.91 4.50 -4.09
C GLY A 72 9.76 5.73 -5.01
N GLY A 73 10.24 6.91 -4.60
CA GLY A 73 10.17 8.13 -5.42
C GLY A 73 10.95 8.03 -6.73
N GLU A 74 12.21 7.57 -6.65
CA GLU A 74 13.10 7.39 -7.81
C GLU A 74 12.55 6.32 -8.76
N LEU A 75 12.04 5.21 -8.20
CA LEU A 75 11.38 4.18 -8.98
C LEU A 75 10.13 4.70 -9.72
N ILE A 76 9.32 5.56 -9.09
CA ILE A 76 8.16 6.19 -9.74
C ILE A 76 8.59 7.08 -10.90
N THR A 77 9.66 7.87 -10.73
CA THR A 77 10.21 8.72 -11.80
C THR A 77 10.64 7.86 -12.98
N PHE A 78 11.47 6.85 -12.74
CA PHE A 78 11.88 5.88 -13.76
C PHE A 78 10.67 5.25 -14.48
N MET A 79 9.64 4.84 -13.74
CA MET A 79 8.45 4.22 -14.33
C MET A 79 7.64 5.18 -15.21
N LYS A 80 7.62 6.47 -14.89
CA LYS A 80 6.96 7.49 -15.71
C LYS A 80 7.75 7.78 -16.98
N ASP A 81 9.07 7.87 -16.87
CA ASP A 81 9.97 8.09 -18.01
C ASP A 81 9.96 6.89 -18.94
N ALA A 82 10.08 5.67 -18.41
CA ALA A 82 9.99 4.44 -19.17
C ALA A 82 8.64 4.31 -19.91
N ARG A 83 7.53 4.80 -19.34
CA ARG A 83 6.24 4.85 -20.05
C ARG A 83 6.16 5.87 -21.17
N ARG A 84 6.96 6.93 -21.09
CA ARG A 84 7.05 7.93 -22.17
C ARG A 84 7.78 7.35 -23.38
N ASP A 85 8.82 6.56 -23.12
CA ASP A 85 9.72 6.05 -24.16
C ASP A 85 9.38 4.63 -24.65
N SER A 86 8.65 3.84 -23.84
CA SER A 86 8.26 2.46 -24.17
C SER A 86 6.76 2.24 -24.05
N GLU A 87 6.19 1.44 -24.95
CA GLU A 87 4.76 1.14 -24.99
C GLU A 87 4.30 0.31 -23.77
N VAL A 88 5.20 -0.48 -23.16
CA VAL A 88 4.86 -1.39 -22.04
C VAL A 88 5.93 -1.38 -20.93
N LEU A 89 5.60 -0.77 -19.80
CA LEU A 89 6.39 -0.84 -18.58
C LEU A 89 6.39 -2.27 -18.00
N THR A 90 7.53 -2.97 -18.11
CA THR A 90 7.64 -4.37 -17.65
C THR A 90 8.26 -4.49 -16.25
N ALA A 91 7.80 -5.45 -15.45
CA ALA A 91 8.40 -5.74 -14.14
C ALA A 91 9.90 -6.07 -14.20
N LYS A 92 10.35 -6.66 -15.32
CA LYS A 92 11.76 -6.89 -15.62
C LYS A 92 12.55 -5.59 -15.80
N MET A 93 11.97 -4.59 -16.46
CA MET A 93 12.61 -3.27 -16.61
C MET A 93 12.80 -2.60 -15.25
N MET A 94 11.76 -2.63 -14.41
CA MET A 94 11.87 -2.17 -13.02
C MET A 94 12.92 -2.97 -12.24
N ALA A 95 13.01 -4.28 -12.43
CA ALA A 95 14.03 -5.10 -11.76
C ALA A 95 15.46 -4.79 -12.24
N CYS A 96 15.66 -4.50 -13.54
CA CYS A 96 16.95 -4.06 -14.06
C CYS A 96 17.34 -2.71 -13.45
N TYR A 97 16.43 -1.73 -13.44
CA TYR A 97 16.67 -0.45 -12.79
C TYR A 97 17.05 -0.62 -11.31
N VAL A 98 16.34 -1.47 -10.56
CA VAL A 98 16.67 -1.75 -9.15
C VAL A 98 18.03 -2.40 -8.98
N ARG A 99 18.37 -3.37 -9.84
CA ARG A 99 19.69 -4.01 -9.83
C ARG A 99 20.80 -3.00 -10.10
N ASP A 100 20.59 -2.11 -11.06
CA ASP A 100 21.63 -1.19 -11.54
C ASP A 100 21.81 0.02 -10.60
N GLN A 101 20.74 0.49 -9.95
CA GLN A 101 20.78 1.66 -9.07
C GLN A 101 20.88 1.33 -7.57
N TYR A 102 20.37 0.17 -7.14
CA TYR A 102 20.35 -0.24 -5.73
C TYR A 102 20.82 -1.69 -5.53
N PRO A 103 22.04 -2.04 -5.96
CA PRO A 103 22.57 -3.40 -5.82
C PRO A 103 22.61 -3.85 -4.35
N ASP A 104 23.07 -3.00 -3.44
CA ASP A 104 23.17 -3.32 -2.00
C ASP A 104 21.80 -3.65 -1.38
N TRP A 105 20.77 -2.87 -1.75
CA TRP A 105 19.42 -3.13 -1.29
C TRP A 105 18.88 -4.42 -1.88
N LEU A 106 19.15 -4.67 -3.17
CA LEU A 106 18.73 -5.88 -3.84
C LEU A 106 19.36 -7.12 -3.20
N GLU A 107 20.66 -7.07 -2.90
CA GLU A 107 21.37 -8.14 -2.19
C GLU A 107 20.73 -8.39 -0.82
N SER A 108 20.58 -7.36 0.00
CA SER A 108 19.91 -7.45 1.31
C SER A 108 18.49 -8.01 1.20
N TYR A 109 17.74 -7.63 0.16
CA TYR A 109 16.41 -8.14 -0.11
C TYR A 109 16.38 -9.62 -0.52
N MET A 110 17.45 -10.14 -1.12
CA MET A 110 17.57 -11.56 -1.48
C MET A 110 18.01 -12.44 -0.30
N VAL A 111 18.68 -11.87 0.71
CA VAL A 111 19.12 -12.61 1.91
C VAL A 111 17.93 -13.31 2.59
N GLY A 112 18.12 -14.58 2.95
CA GLY A 112 17.14 -15.39 3.69
C GLY A 112 16.02 -15.97 2.84
N LYS A 113 16.03 -15.78 1.52
CA LYS A 113 15.12 -16.47 0.61
C LYS A 113 15.63 -17.86 0.25
N LYS A 114 14.68 -18.74 -0.07
CA LYS A 114 14.93 -20.18 -0.29
C LYS A 114 15.94 -20.45 -1.41
N ASP A 115 15.82 -19.74 -2.52
CA ASP A 115 16.64 -19.91 -3.73
C ASP A 115 16.57 -18.64 -4.60
N ALA A 116 17.55 -18.47 -5.49
CA ALA A 116 17.70 -17.27 -6.32
C ALA A 116 16.51 -17.06 -7.28
N ALA A 117 15.94 -18.14 -7.84
CA ALA A 117 14.78 -18.03 -8.73
C ALA A 117 13.54 -17.55 -7.97
N THR A 118 13.27 -18.11 -6.78
CA THR A 118 12.21 -17.64 -5.89
C THR A 118 12.47 -16.20 -5.41
N ALA A 119 13.73 -15.82 -5.19
CA ALA A 119 14.11 -14.46 -4.82
C ALA A 119 13.79 -13.44 -5.92
N TYR A 120 14.09 -13.79 -7.16
CA TYR A 120 13.79 -12.96 -8.32
C TYR A 120 12.28 -12.88 -8.60
N GLU A 121 11.55 -14.00 -8.54
CA GLU A 121 10.09 -14.00 -8.70
C GLU A 121 9.37 -13.18 -7.63
N SER A 122 9.84 -13.24 -6.38
CA SER A 122 9.29 -12.40 -5.31
C SER A 122 9.59 -10.92 -5.51
N LEU A 123 10.76 -10.57 -6.08
CA LEU A 123 11.06 -9.19 -6.51
C LEU A 123 10.09 -8.72 -7.60
N LEU A 124 9.88 -9.51 -8.64
CA LEU A 124 8.94 -9.16 -9.72
C LEU A 124 7.52 -8.93 -9.18
N ARG A 125 7.07 -9.76 -8.22
CA ARG A 125 5.78 -9.59 -7.55
C ARG A 125 5.72 -8.30 -6.72
N LEU A 126 6.79 -7.95 -6.02
CA LEU A 126 6.91 -6.69 -5.29
C LEU A 126 6.74 -5.49 -6.23
N LEU A 127 7.48 -5.47 -7.33
CA LEU A 127 7.48 -4.37 -8.31
C LEU A 127 6.14 -4.26 -9.05
N ARG A 128 5.49 -5.37 -9.40
CA ARG A 128 4.12 -5.34 -9.99
C ARG A 128 3.11 -4.72 -9.03
N ARG A 129 3.18 -5.07 -7.74
CA ARG A 129 2.28 -4.50 -6.72
C ARG A 129 2.55 -3.02 -6.48
N PHE A 130 3.82 -2.63 -6.46
CA PHE A 130 4.24 -1.23 -6.40
C PHE A 130 3.63 -0.45 -7.57
N ALA A 131 3.82 -0.94 -8.80
CA ALA A 131 3.27 -0.32 -10.00
C ALA A 131 1.74 -0.17 -9.97
N TYR A 132 1.04 -1.22 -9.56
CA TYR A 132 -0.42 -1.20 -9.42
C TYR A 132 -0.89 -0.14 -8.41
N ARG A 133 -0.22 -0.02 -7.26
CA ARG A 133 -0.57 0.97 -6.22
C ARG A 133 -0.40 2.41 -6.69
N HIS A 134 0.58 2.67 -7.57
CA HIS A 134 0.85 3.99 -8.12
C HIS A 134 0.09 4.26 -9.44
N GLY A 135 -0.90 3.44 -9.79
CA GLY A 135 -1.75 3.63 -10.98
C GLY A 135 -1.09 3.26 -12.31
N LEU A 136 0.09 2.64 -12.26
CA LEU A 136 0.90 2.29 -13.41
C LEU A 136 0.66 0.80 -13.79
N VAL A 137 -0.60 0.47 -14.12
CA VAL A 137 -1.02 -0.88 -14.54
C VAL A 137 -0.50 -1.19 -15.94
N GLN A 138 0.07 -2.38 -16.15
CA GLN A 138 0.46 -2.84 -17.49
C GLN A 138 -0.78 -2.90 -18.38
N ARG A 139 -0.72 -2.26 -19.56
CA ARG A 139 -1.63 -2.65 -20.63
C ARG A 139 -1.28 -4.11 -20.95
N THR A 140 -2.29 -4.97 -21.04
CA THR A 140 -2.12 -6.34 -21.49
C THR A 140 -1.30 -6.29 -22.78
N PRO A 141 -0.11 -6.90 -22.84
CA PRO A 141 0.72 -6.77 -24.02
C PRO A 141 0.05 -7.53 -25.16
N SER A 142 -0.25 -6.83 -26.24
CA SER A 142 -0.29 -7.46 -27.57
C SER A 142 1.12 -7.97 -27.85
N ASP A 143 1.22 -9.24 -28.20
CA ASP A 143 2.43 -10.05 -28.40
C ASP A 143 3.66 -9.29 -28.93
N LEU A 144 4.62 -8.89 -28.08
CA LEU A 144 5.97 -8.58 -28.54
C LEU A 144 7.08 -9.04 -27.56
N LYS A 145 7.79 -10.05 -28.07
CA LYS A 145 9.13 -10.59 -27.82
C LYS A 145 9.96 -9.99 -26.67
N VAL A 146 10.24 -10.87 -25.70
CA VAL A 146 11.23 -10.70 -24.63
C VAL A 146 12.65 -10.66 -25.20
N ILE A 147 13.40 -9.60 -24.90
CA ILE A 147 14.87 -9.64 -24.87
C ILE A 147 15.36 -8.84 -23.65
N CYS A 148 15.91 -9.54 -22.67
CA CYS A 148 16.97 -9.00 -21.82
C CYS A 148 18.01 -10.12 -21.70
N SER A 149 19.17 -9.89 -22.30
CA SER A 149 20.39 -10.71 -22.18
C SER A 149 21.07 -10.49 -20.84
#